data_AF-A0AA42XTQ8-F1
#
_entry.id   AF-A0AA42XTQ8-F1
#
_cell.length_a   1.000
_cell.length_b   1.000
_cell.length_c   1.000
_cell.angle_alpha   90.00
_cell.angle_beta   90.00
_cell.angle_gamma   90.00
#
_symmetry.space_group_name_H-M   'P 1'
#
loop_
_entity.id
_entity.type
_entity.pdbx_description
1 polymer ?
#
loop_
_entity_poly.entity_id
_entity_poly.type
_entity_poly.pdbx_seq_one_letter_code
_entity_poly.pdbx_strand_id
1 'polypeptide(L)'
;MFNLTPTPIGAKVVTFALSHLIIITTIWMPHALPIPSPTRKRLATVIAVVGLAVVGGQLARVWPRDVEVAYQPSPEVRRVDVDIVQDGEAVTTARFNRVAGDDSAFFHTLSLQPGQYRARITVYGSNGRGVEHSRPLTVPADGVTRFDLRE
;
A
#
# COMPACT_ATOMS: atom_id res chain seq x y z
N MET A 1 23.64 7.42 -5.79
CA MET A 1 23.67 6.32 -6.79
C MET A 1 22.82 5.19 -6.20
N PHE A 2 21.51 5.19 -6.48
CA PHE A 2 20.57 4.25 -5.86
C PHE A 2 20.41 3.03 -6.78
N ASN A 3 20.85 1.88 -6.29
CA ASN A 3 20.73 0.60 -6.96
C ASN A 3 19.36 0.00 -6.58
N LEU A 4 18.41 0.03 -7.51
CA LEU A 4 17.08 -0.57 -7.35
C LEU A 4 17.15 -2.02 -7.81
N THR A 5 17.35 -2.94 -6.88
CA THR A 5 17.11 -4.36 -7.11
C THR A 5 15.60 -4.62 -7.05
N PRO A 6 14.94 -5.05 -8.14
CA PRO A 6 13.52 -5.39 -8.08
C PRO A 6 13.33 -6.71 -7.31
N THR A 7 12.54 -6.67 -6.24
CA THR A 7 12.10 -7.84 -5.48
C THR A 7 11.10 -8.69 -6.28
N PRO A 8 11.11 -10.03 -6.11
CA PRO A 8 10.50 -11.00 -7.03
C PRO A 8 8.97 -11.11 -6.99
N ILE A 9 8.28 -10.23 -6.27
CA ILE A 9 6.83 -10.33 -6.05
C ILE A 9 6.03 -9.81 -7.25
N GLY A 10 6.61 -8.87 -8.03
CA GLY A 10 5.97 -8.31 -9.22
C GLY A 10 5.84 -9.27 -10.42
N ALA A 11 6.62 -10.35 -10.46
CA ALA A 11 6.64 -11.25 -11.61
C ALA A 11 5.50 -12.28 -11.62
N LYS A 12 4.96 -12.65 -10.43
CA LYS A 12 3.97 -13.73 -10.34
C LYS A 12 2.54 -13.30 -10.67
N VAL A 13 2.20 -12.02 -10.50
CA VAL A 13 0.85 -11.50 -10.75
C VAL A 13 0.60 -11.27 -12.25
N VAL A 14 1.63 -10.93 -13.02
CA VAL A 14 1.50 -10.72 -14.47
C VAL A 14 1.29 -12.03 -15.23
N THR A 15 1.84 -13.16 -14.74
CA THR A 15 1.69 -14.45 -15.41
C THR A 15 0.30 -15.07 -15.24
N PHE A 16 -0.36 -14.90 -14.09
CA PHE A 16 -1.68 -15.50 -13.86
C PHE A 16 -2.81 -14.83 -14.65
N ALA A 17 -2.65 -13.56 -15.02
CA ALA A 17 -3.61 -12.81 -15.82
C ALA A 17 -3.52 -13.10 -17.33
N LEU A 18 -2.39 -13.62 -17.83
CA LEU A 18 -2.23 -13.94 -19.26
C LEU A 18 -2.72 -15.35 -19.64
N SER A 19 -2.81 -16.29 -18.70
CA SER A 19 -3.14 -17.69 -19.02
C SER A 19 -4.64 -17.99 -19.12
N HIS A 20 -5.51 -17.17 -18.55
CA HIS A 20 -6.97 -17.39 -18.63
C HIS A 20 -7.64 -16.63 -19.78
N LEU A 21 -6.92 -15.73 -20.46
CA LEU A 21 -7.46 -14.96 -21.59
C LEU A 21 -7.24 -15.63 -22.96
N ILE A 22 -6.53 -16.77 -23.02
CA ILE A 22 -6.20 -17.45 -24.29
C ILE A 22 -7.14 -18.62 -24.59
N ILE A 23 -7.87 -19.16 -23.60
CA ILE A 23 -8.68 -20.37 -23.79
C ILE A 23 -10.01 -20.11 -24.52
N ILE A 24 -10.47 -18.84 -24.61
CA ILE A 24 -11.75 -18.53 -25.27
C ILE A 24 -11.61 -18.33 -26.79
N THR A 25 -10.38 -18.24 -27.34
CA THR A 25 -10.18 -17.78 -28.73
C THR A 25 -10.00 -18.88 -29.77
N THR A 26 -10.01 -20.18 -29.41
CA THR A 26 -9.62 -21.26 -30.35
C THR A 26 -10.71 -22.31 -30.60
N ILE A 27 -11.98 -21.95 -30.52
CA ILE A 27 -13.04 -22.80 -31.07
C ILE A 27 -14.02 -21.89 -31.81
N TRP A 28 -14.22 -22.20 -33.10
CA TRP A 28 -15.18 -21.62 -34.04
C TRP A 28 -14.75 -20.40 -34.87
N MET A 29 -14.23 -20.69 -36.07
CA MET A 29 -14.24 -19.79 -37.23
C MET A 29 -15.33 -20.29 -38.19
N PRO A 30 -16.42 -19.53 -38.37
CA PRO A 30 -16.98 -19.34 -39.69
C PRO A 30 -17.17 -17.84 -39.99
N HIS A 31 -16.46 -17.41 -41.02
CA HIS A 31 -16.88 -16.46 -42.06
C HIS A 31 -18.16 -15.66 -41.78
N ALA A 32 -18.00 -14.45 -41.23
CA ALA A 32 -18.76 -13.25 -41.60
C ALA A 32 -18.13 -12.05 -40.89
N LEU A 33 -17.58 -11.10 -41.64
CA LEU A 33 -17.23 -9.78 -41.09
C LEU A 33 -18.54 -9.09 -40.70
N PRO A 34 -18.80 -8.78 -39.42
CA PRO A 34 -20.03 -8.12 -39.02
C PRO A 34 -19.91 -6.64 -39.39
N ILE A 35 -20.73 -6.21 -40.34
CA ILE A 35 -20.94 -4.80 -40.65
C ILE A 35 -21.29 -4.09 -39.33
N PRO A 36 -20.54 -3.06 -38.91
CA PRO A 36 -20.76 -2.42 -37.62
C PRO A 36 -22.09 -1.66 -37.64
N SER A 37 -23.15 -2.27 -37.10
CA SER A 37 -24.42 -1.57 -36.88
C SER A 37 -24.25 -0.52 -35.76
N PRO A 38 -24.93 0.64 -35.84
CA PRO A 38 -24.84 1.70 -34.83
C PRO A 38 -25.20 1.19 -33.42
N THR A 39 -26.06 0.17 -33.32
CA THR A 39 -26.45 -0.49 -32.08
C THR A 39 -25.28 -1.27 -31.44
N ARG A 40 -24.47 -1.98 -32.23
CA ARG A 40 -23.29 -2.69 -31.71
C ARG A 40 -22.17 -1.74 -31.28
N LYS A 41 -21.98 -0.62 -31.99
CA LYS A 41 -21.04 0.43 -31.57
C LYS A 41 -21.43 1.01 -30.21
N ARG A 42 -22.70 1.33 -29.99
CA ARG A 42 -23.20 1.82 -28.69
C ARG A 42 -23.00 0.79 -27.58
N LEU A 43 -23.29 -0.48 -27.84
CA LEU A 43 -23.10 -1.54 -26.86
C LEU A 43 -21.61 -1.73 -26.51
N ALA A 44 -20.71 -1.72 -27.50
CA ALA A 44 -19.28 -1.80 -27.26
C ALA A 44 -18.76 -0.62 -26.44
N THR A 45 -19.24 0.60 -26.70
CA THR A 45 -18.91 1.79 -25.89
C THR A 45 -19.41 1.64 -24.46
N VAL A 46 -20.64 1.17 -24.23
CA VAL A 46 -21.17 0.96 -22.88
C VAL A 46 -20.34 -0.09 -22.13
N ILE A 47 -20.03 -1.21 -22.76
CA ILE A 47 -19.18 -2.26 -22.15
C ILE A 47 -17.79 -1.72 -21.84
N ALA A 48 -17.19 -0.93 -22.74
CA ALA A 48 -15.89 -0.31 -22.50
C ALA A 48 -15.91 0.67 -21.32
N VAL A 49 -16.95 1.51 -21.21
CA VAL A 49 -17.10 2.46 -20.09
C VAL A 49 -17.32 1.73 -18.77
N VAL A 50 -18.19 0.72 -18.74
CA VAL A 50 -18.43 -0.09 -17.55
C VAL A 50 -17.17 -0.86 -17.14
N GLY A 51 -16.46 -1.45 -18.10
CA GLY A 51 -15.20 -2.13 -17.86
C GLY A 51 -14.14 -1.18 -17.26
N LEU A 52 -14.01 0.03 -17.82
CA LEU A 52 -13.10 1.04 -17.29
C LEU A 52 -13.48 1.48 -15.87
N ALA A 53 -14.77 1.67 -15.59
CA ALA A 53 -15.25 2.05 -14.27
C ALA A 53 -15.01 0.94 -13.22
N VAL A 54 -15.22 -0.32 -13.59
CA VAL A 54 -14.98 -1.48 -12.70
C VAL A 54 -13.49 -1.63 -12.42
N VAL A 55 -12.64 -1.60 -13.46
CA VAL A 55 -11.18 -1.72 -13.28
C VAL A 55 -10.63 -0.52 -12.51
N GLY A 56 -11.05 0.70 -12.85
CA GLY A 56 -10.65 1.92 -12.13
C GLY A 56 -11.07 1.88 -10.65
N GLY A 57 -12.30 1.42 -10.37
CA GLY A 57 -12.80 1.27 -9.00
C GLY A 57 -12.10 0.17 -8.20
N GLN A 58 -11.62 -0.90 -8.84
CA GLN A 58 -10.81 -1.93 -8.18
C GLN A 58 -9.39 -1.44 -7.91
N LEU A 59 -8.77 -0.76 -8.88
CA LEU A 59 -7.42 -0.18 -8.72
C LEU A 59 -7.38 0.85 -7.59
N ALA A 60 -8.45 1.66 -7.45
CA ALA A 60 -8.58 2.64 -6.39
C ALA A 60 -8.54 2.01 -4.98
N ARG A 61 -8.99 0.76 -4.82
CA ARG A 61 -9.00 0.07 -3.51
C ARG A 61 -7.62 -0.44 -3.08
N VAL A 62 -6.72 -0.66 -4.03
CA VAL A 62 -5.37 -1.20 -3.78
C VAL A 62 -4.28 -0.14 -3.91
N TRP A 63 -4.67 1.10 -4.19
CA TRP A 63 -3.73 2.21 -4.35
C TRP A 63 -3.06 2.54 -3.01
N PRO A 64 -1.71 2.53 -2.94
CA PRO A 64 -0.99 2.93 -1.74
C PRO A 64 -1.37 4.34 -1.29
N ARG A 65 -1.62 4.51 -0.01
CA ARG A 65 -2.00 5.77 0.62
C ARG A 65 -0.87 6.28 1.49
N ASP A 66 -0.66 7.58 1.44
CA ASP A 66 0.32 8.24 2.28
C ASP A 66 -0.27 8.41 3.69
N VAL A 67 0.42 7.81 4.65
CA VAL A 67 0.13 7.84 6.07
C VAL A 67 1.21 8.67 6.74
N GLU A 68 0.82 9.76 7.39
CA GLU A 68 1.74 10.59 8.15
C GLU A 68 1.76 10.10 9.60
N VAL A 69 2.90 9.58 10.02
CA VAL A 69 3.14 9.16 11.41
C VAL A 69 3.92 10.27 12.10
N ALA A 70 3.35 10.78 13.18
CA ALA A 70 4.00 11.74 14.05
C ALA A 70 4.30 11.07 15.39
N TYR A 71 5.58 11.05 15.78
CA TYR A 71 6.01 10.62 17.09
C TYR A 71 6.57 11.79 17.87
N GLN A 72 6.12 12.00 19.10
CA GLN A 72 6.72 12.98 20.00
C GLN A 72 7.37 12.25 21.19
N PRO A 73 8.65 11.90 21.09
CA PRO A 73 9.35 11.19 22.16
C PRO A 73 9.55 12.08 23.38
N SER A 74 9.43 11.51 24.57
CA SER A 74 9.91 12.13 25.81
C SER A 74 11.41 12.44 25.74
N PRO A 75 11.93 13.46 26.44
CA PRO A 75 13.34 13.90 26.34
C PRO A 75 14.39 12.81 26.62
N GLU A 76 14.02 11.79 27.39
CA GLU A 76 14.88 10.67 27.77
C GLU A 76 15.12 9.65 26.64
N VAL A 77 14.32 9.72 25.58
CA VAL A 77 14.37 8.81 24.43
C VAL A 77 15.47 9.21 23.47
N ARG A 78 16.34 8.25 23.10
CA ARG A 78 17.47 8.44 22.17
C ARG A 78 17.23 7.81 20.81
N ARG A 79 16.51 6.69 20.76
CA ARG A 79 16.16 5.99 19.52
C ARG A 79 14.73 5.48 19.59
N VAL A 80 14.08 5.47 18.44
CA VAL A 80 12.73 4.95 18.24
C VAL A 80 12.74 4.09 17.00
N ASP A 81 12.41 2.83 17.15
CA ASP A 81 12.18 1.93 16.04
C ASP A 81 10.68 1.71 15.92
N VAL A 82 10.12 1.89 14.72
CA VAL A 82 8.70 1.71 14.42
C VAL A 82 8.56 0.67 13.33
N ASP A 83 8.01 -0.49 13.67
CA ASP A 83 7.67 -1.55 12.73
C ASP A 83 6.17 -1.53 12.49
N ILE A 84 5.75 -1.31 11.25
CA ILE A 84 4.36 -1.50 10.84
C ILE A 84 4.19 -2.95 10.44
N VAL A 85 3.27 -3.64 11.11
CA VAL A 85 3.04 -5.07 11.00
C VAL A 85 1.65 -5.35 10.46
N GLN A 86 1.54 -6.24 9.47
CA GLN A 86 0.28 -6.78 8.96
C GLN A 86 0.33 -8.29 9.08
N ASP A 87 -0.71 -8.91 9.66
CA ASP A 87 -0.79 -10.37 9.85
C ASP A 87 0.43 -11.01 10.53
N GLY A 88 1.13 -10.24 11.38
CA GLY A 88 2.33 -10.68 12.10
C GLY A 88 3.66 -10.45 11.37
N GLU A 89 3.63 -9.99 10.11
CA GLU A 89 4.82 -9.68 9.31
C GLU A 89 5.07 -8.16 9.23
N ALA A 90 6.31 -7.74 9.40
CA ALA A 90 6.70 -6.35 9.25
C ALA A 90 6.65 -5.94 7.77
N VAL A 91 5.72 -5.05 7.42
CA VAL A 91 5.57 -4.53 6.05
C VAL A 91 6.48 -3.34 5.79
N THR A 92 6.80 -2.57 6.83
CA THR A 92 7.77 -1.46 6.76
C THR A 92 8.34 -1.14 8.14
N THR A 93 9.58 -0.65 8.15
CA THR A 93 10.30 -0.25 9.37
C THR A 93 10.84 1.15 9.21
N ALA A 94 10.60 2.01 10.19
CA ALA A 94 11.19 3.32 10.31
C ALA A 94 12.06 3.39 11.58
N ARG A 95 13.25 3.98 11.48
CA ARG A 95 14.16 4.15 12.62
C ARG A 95 14.53 5.60 12.76
N PHE A 96 14.30 6.14 13.94
CA PHE A 96 14.58 7.53 14.28
C PHE A 96 15.63 7.56 15.38
N ASN A 97 16.66 8.39 15.17
CA ASN A 97 17.67 8.67 16.19
C ASN A 97 17.55 10.14 16.57
N ARG A 98 17.49 10.43 17.87
CA ARG A 98 17.47 11.79 18.39
C ARG A 98 18.90 12.30 18.60
N VAL A 99 19.18 13.51 18.11
CA VAL A 99 20.40 14.25 18.44
C VAL A 99 20.23 14.87 19.83
N ALA A 100 21.28 14.86 20.66
CA ALA A 100 21.20 15.39 22.02
C ALA A 100 20.73 16.86 22.02
N GLY A 101 19.67 17.17 22.77
CA GLY A 101 19.11 18.53 22.89
C GLY A 101 18.03 18.90 21.86
N ASP A 102 17.63 17.95 21.01
CA ASP A 102 16.53 18.14 20.06
C ASP A 102 15.20 17.58 20.60
N ASP A 103 14.29 18.47 20.99
CA ASP A 103 12.95 18.12 21.46
C ASP A 103 11.90 18.03 20.34
N SER A 104 12.33 18.08 19.07
CA SER A 104 11.42 18.00 17.93
C SER A 104 10.70 16.64 17.86
N ALA A 105 9.50 16.68 17.29
CA ALA A 105 8.74 15.49 16.94
C ALA A 105 9.32 14.88 15.65
N PHE A 106 9.30 13.55 15.56
CA PHE A 106 9.64 12.84 14.35
C PHE A 106 8.42 12.75 13.44
N PHE A 107 8.56 13.22 12.21
CA PHE A 107 7.55 13.09 11.17
C PHE A 107 8.05 12.12 10.10
N HIS A 108 7.20 11.18 9.72
CA HIS A 108 7.52 10.25 8.64
C HIS A 108 6.28 9.88 7.84
N THR A 109 6.40 9.95 6.52
CA THR A 109 5.34 9.57 5.60
C THR A 109 5.61 8.17 5.08
N LEU A 110 4.63 7.28 5.24
CA LEU A 110 4.64 5.89 4.79
C LEU A 110 3.55 5.68 3.74
N SER A 111 3.85 5.00 2.64
CA SER A 111 2.83 4.59 1.67
C SER A 111 2.34 3.17 2.01
N LEU A 112 1.12 3.04 2.52
CA LEU A 112 0.50 1.76 2.93
C LEU A 112 -0.78 1.52 2.14
N GLN A 113 -1.11 0.25 1.86
CA GLN A 113 -2.41 -0.07 1.29
C GLN A 113 -3.52 0.17 2.33
N PRO A 114 -4.77 0.44 1.89
CA PRO A 114 -5.90 0.46 2.79
C PRO A 114 -6.04 -0.88 3.54
N GLY A 115 -6.18 -0.83 4.85
CA GLY A 115 -6.16 -2.06 5.66
C GLY A 115 -5.97 -1.83 7.15
N GLN A 116 -5.88 -2.96 7.86
CA GLN A 116 -5.61 -3.01 9.30
C GLN A 116 -4.15 -3.40 9.53
N TYR A 117 -3.47 -2.58 10.30
CA TYR A 117 -2.07 -2.73 10.66
C TYR A 117 -1.88 -2.60 12.17
N ARG A 118 -0.68 -2.94 12.62
CA ARG A 118 -0.24 -2.72 13.99
C ARG A 118 1.12 -2.05 13.97
N ALA A 119 1.22 -0.88 14.58
CA ALA A 119 2.50 -0.25 14.83
C ALA A 119 3.12 -0.87 16.09
N ARG A 120 4.27 -1.51 15.94
CA ARG A 120 5.15 -1.92 17.05
C ARG A 120 6.25 -0.88 17.18
N ILE A 121 6.34 -0.25 18.34
CA ILE A 121 7.22 0.88 18.59
C ILE A 121 8.17 0.46 19.70
N THR A 122 9.44 0.40 19.41
CA THR A 122 10.47 0.13 20.41
C THR A 122 11.21 1.42 20.72
N VAL A 123 11.10 1.86 21.97
CA VAL A 123 11.66 3.11 22.45
C VAL A 123 12.91 2.81 23.27
N TYR A 124 14.04 3.39 22.90
CA TYR A 124 15.32 3.18 23.59
C TYR A 124 15.75 4.46 24.30
N GLY A 125 15.91 4.35 25.62
CA GLY A 125 16.46 5.42 26.46
C GLY A 125 17.99 5.44 26.47
N SER A 126 18.56 6.30 27.31
CA SER A 126 20.02 6.40 27.55
C SER A 126 20.65 5.10 28.09
N ASN A 127 19.86 4.27 28.76
CA ASN A 127 20.29 2.97 29.29
C ASN A 127 20.33 1.84 28.23
N GLY A 128 19.94 2.12 26.98
CA GLY A 128 19.89 1.15 25.90
C GLY A 128 18.80 0.08 26.02
N ARG A 129 17.95 0.11 27.06
CA ARG A 129 16.80 -0.78 27.17
C ARG A 129 15.68 -0.28 26.25
N GLY A 130 15.20 -1.18 25.40
CA GLY A 130 14.01 -0.96 24.58
C GLY A 130 12.74 -1.26 25.36
N VAL A 131 11.79 -0.33 25.36
CA VAL A 131 10.42 -0.57 25.81
C VAL A 131 9.54 -0.68 24.56
N GLU A 132 8.84 -1.80 24.43
CA GLU A 132 7.95 -2.05 23.30
C GLU A 132 6.53 -1.58 23.61
N HIS A 133 5.94 -0.84 22.67
CA HIS A 133 4.55 -0.43 22.65
C HIS A 133 3.90 -0.94 21.37
N SER A 134 2.64 -1.37 21.46
CA SER A 134 1.91 -1.84 20.28
C SER A 134 0.55 -1.16 20.17
N ARG A 135 0.27 -0.60 18.99
CA ARG A 135 -0.94 0.17 18.72
C ARG A 135 -1.60 -0.27 17.40
N PRO A 136 -2.95 -0.35 17.35
CA PRO A 136 -3.65 -0.58 16.09
C PRO A 136 -3.54 0.65 15.17
N LEU A 137 -3.38 0.41 13.87
CA LEU A 137 -3.34 1.44 12.83
C LEU A 137 -4.32 1.05 11.73
N THR A 138 -5.35 1.85 11.50
CA THR A 138 -6.29 1.64 10.40
C THR A 138 -5.99 2.64 9.29
N VAL A 139 -5.72 2.13 8.09
CA VAL A 139 -5.53 2.94 6.89
C VAL A 139 -6.83 2.89 6.07
N PRO A 140 -7.56 4.02 5.94
CA PRO A 140 -8.80 4.08 5.20
C PRO A 140 -8.55 3.98 3.69
N ALA A 141 -9.61 3.64 2.95
CA ALA A 141 -9.56 3.60 1.49
C ALA A 141 -9.36 4.99 0.87
N ASP A 142 -9.82 6.04 1.57
CA ASP A 142 -9.81 7.43 1.14
C ASP A 142 -9.32 8.36 2.26
N GLY A 143 -8.54 9.37 1.89
CA GLY A 143 -8.02 10.40 2.80
C GLY A 143 -6.59 10.14 3.30
N VAL A 144 -6.08 11.08 4.10
CA VAL A 144 -4.77 10.99 4.78
C VAL A 144 -5.01 10.51 6.20
N THR A 145 -4.24 9.53 6.65
CA THR A 145 -4.25 9.10 8.05
C THR A 145 -3.12 9.76 8.79
N ARG A 146 -3.47 10.48 9.85
CA ARG A 146 -2.50 10.93 10.85
C ARG A 146 -2.56 9.98 12.03
N PHE A 147 -1.41 9.46 12.39
CA PHE A 147 -1.26 8.58 13.54
C PHE A 147 -0.38 9.25 14.58
N ASP A 148 -0.98 9.61 15.71
CA ASP A 148 -0.26 10.07 16.90
C ASP A 148 -0.03 8.87 17.83
N LEU A 149 1.17 8.80 18.33
CA LEU A 149 1.69 7.72 19.14
C LEU A 149 1.69 8.05 20.64
N ARG A 150 1.23 9.24 21.04
CA ARG A 150 1.10 9.65 22.46
C ARG A 150 -0.13 9.07 23.15
N GLU A 151 -1.19 8.72 22.42
CA GLU A 151 -2.46 8.20 22.96
C GLU A 151 -2.55 6.66 23.00
#